data_AF-A0A2M7DID6-F1
#
_entry.id   AF-A0A2M7DID6-F1
#
_cell.length_a   1.000
_cell.length_b   1.000
_cell.length_c   1.000
_cell.angle_alpha   90.00
_cell.angle_beta   90.00
_cell.angle_gamma   90.00
#
_symmetry.space_group_name_H-M   'P 1'
#
loop_
_entity.id
_entity.type
_entity.pdbx_description
1 polymer ?
#
loop_
_entity_poly.entity_id
_entity_poly.type
_entity_poly.pdbx_seq_one_letter_code
_entity_poly.pdbx_strand_id
1 'polypeptide(L)'
;MTKIILILFLILSTIEGFSQNKEFDNIPQGAFHYEIYFAEFGVRMDNRTCVVKITGNRIKVYQDESKNLAGGNVLFDGFVIKHKSGVWILADNENDKNAYEVGGCTEFPVIDFENKLIELC
;
A
#
# COMPACT_ATOMS: atom_id res chain seq x y z
N MET A 1 21.93 29.66 -50.91
CA MET A 1 22.50 29.87 -49.56
C MET A 1 21.53 30.77 -48.80
N THR A 2 20.92 30.44 -47.68
CA THR A 2 20.93 29.24 -46.83
C THR A 2 19.65 29.33 -46.00
N LYS A 3 18.88 28.24 -45.99
CA LYS A 3 17.71 27.99 -45.15
C LYS A 3 18.09 28.12 -43.66
N ILE A 4 17.73 29.18 -42.95
CA ILE A 4 17.61 29.20 -41.47
C ILE A 4 16.47 30.18 -41.10
N ILE A 5 15.23 29.74 -41.31
CA ILE A 5 14.04 30.26 -40.61
C ILE A 5 13.19 29.01 -40.38
N LEU A 6 13.37 28.29 -39.26
CA LEU A 6 12.44 27.27 -38.72
C LEU A 6 13.08 26.42 -37.60
N ILE A 7 13.88 27.02 -36.71
CA ILE A 7 14.36 26.30 -35.50
C ILE A 7 14.19 27.19 -34.26
N LEU A 8 13.02 27.82 -34.14
CA LEU A 8 12.60 28.49 -32.89
C LEU A 8 11.13 28.23 -32.56
N PHE A 9 10.61 27.07 -32.98
CA PHE A 9 9.20 26.67 -32.74
C PHE A 9 9.02 25.20 -32.32
N LEU A 10 10.11 24.48 -31.99
CA LEU A 10 10.06 23.04 -31.65
C LEU A 10 10.43 22.71 -30.20
N ILE A 11 10.71 23.70 -29.36
CA ILE A 11 11.01 23.49 -27.93
C ILE A 11 9.84 23.90 -27.01
N LEU A 12 8.61 23.91 -27.53
CA LEU A 12 7.40 24.15 -26.72
C LEU A 12 6.50 22.92 -26.52
N SER A 13 6.94 21.71 -26.92
CA SER A 13 6.05 20.52 -26.92
C SER A 13 6.53 19.34 -26.08
N THR A 14 7.43 19.50 -25.11
CA THR A 14 7.85 18.35 -24.27
C THR A 14 7.83 18.62 -22.76
N ILE A 15 6.99 19.55 -22.30
CA ILE A 15 6.47 19.45 -20.94
C ILE A 15 5.08 18.83 -21.06
N GLU A 16 5.03 17.59 -21.57
CA GLU A 16 4.00 16.67 -21.11
C GLU A 16 4.22 16.56 -19.62
N GLY A 17 3.45 17.35 -18.86
CA GLY A 17 3.39 17.25 -17.42
C GLY A 17 3.08 15.80 -17.12
N PHE A 18 4.08 15.08 -16.62
CA PHE A 18 3.91 13.78 -16.04
C PHE A 18 2.86 13.97 -14.94
N SER A 19 1.62 13.59 -15.22
CA SER A 19 0.57 13.51 -14.21
C SER A 19 1.01 12.42 -13.26
N GLN A 20 1.83 12.78 -12.27
CA GLN A 20 2.16 11.92 -11.15
C GLN A 20 0.82 11.51 -10.52
N ASN A 21 0.59 10.20 -10.45
CA ASN A 21 -0.64 9.62 -9.92
C ASN A 21 -0.94 10.20 -8.54
N LYS A 22 -1.93 11.09 -8.48
CA LYS A 22 -2.44 11.77 -7.27
C LYS A 22 -3.00 10.80 -6.20
N GLU A 23 -3.05 9.51 -6.52
CA GLU A 23 -3.64 8.46 -5.68
C GLU A 23 -2.78 8.13 -4.46
N PHE A 24 -1.46 8.37 -4.51
CA PHE A 24 -0.53 7.99 -3.44
C PHE A 24 -0.22 9.10 -2.42
N ASP A 25 -0.72 10.32 -2.61
CA ASP A 25 -0.39 11.49 -1.78
C ASP A 25 -0.70 11.29 -0.28
N ASN A 26 -1.53 10.29 0.07
CA ASN A 26 -1.93 9.98 1.44
C ASN A 26 -1.36 8.64 1.99
N ILE A 27 -0.52 7.94 1.23
CA ILE A 27 0.09 6.69 1.68
C ILE A 27 1.49 6.99 2.22
N PRO A 28 1.78 6.71 3.52
CA PRO A 28 3.12 6.89 4.07
C PRO A 28 4.18 6.11 3.29
N GLN A 29 5.35 6.71 3.07
CA GLN A 29 6.43 6.10 2.28
C GLN A 29 7.64 5.80 3.17
N GLY A 30 8.28 4.64 2.97
CA GLY A 30 9.46 4.23 3.72
C GLY A 30 9.24 2.98 4.58
N ALA A 31 10.07 2.83 5.62
CA ALA A 31 10.04 1.69 6.53
C ALA A 31 9.56 2.12 7.92
N PHE A 32 8.67 1.34 8.52
CA PHE A 32 7.99 1.68 9.75
C PHE A 32 7.81 0.46 10.66
N HIS A 33 7.73 0.70 11.96
CA HIS A 33 7.28 -0.29 12.93
C HIS A 33 5.78 -0.13 13.16
N TYR A 34 5.06 -1.24 13.01
CA TYR A 34 3.61 -1.35 13.20
C TYR A 34 3.33 -2.42 14.24
N GLU A 35 2.14 -2.34 14.82
CA GLU A 35 1.53 -3.46 15.51
C GLU A 35 0.68 -4.29 14.53
N ILE A 36 0.59 -5.58 14.80
CA ILE A 36 -0.20 -6.52 14.02
C ILE A 36 -0.94 -7.48 14.96
N TYR A 37 -2.18 -7.81 14.64
CA TYR A 37 -2.94 -8.84 15.33
C TYR A 37 -3.70 -9.72 14.36
N PHE A 38 -3.99 -10.93 14.81
CA PHE A 38 -4.86 -11.87 14.12
C PHE A 38 -6.26 -11.86 14.74
N ALA A 39 -7.29 -11.82 13.91
CA ALA A 39 -8.69 -11.89 14.35
C ALA A 39 -9.44 -12.99 13.58
N GLU A 40 -9.65 -14.15 14.23
CA GLU A 40 -10.36 -15.29 13.64
C GLU A 40 -11.59 -15.67 14.47
N PHE A 41 -12.71 -15.99 13.81
CA PHE A 41 -13.95 -16.47 14.44
C PHE A 41 -14.44 -15.62 15.65
N GLY A 42 -14.23 -14.30 15.59
CA GLY A 42 -14.60 -13.38 16.67
C GLY A 42 -13.63 -13.33 17.85
N VAL A 43 -12.49 -14.01 17.76
CA VAL A 43 -11.40 -13.96 18.73
C VAL A 43 -10.28 -13.09 18.17
N ARG A 44 -9.90 -12.05 18.93
CA ARG A 44 -8.75 -11.20 18.64
C ARG A 44 -7.55 -11.64 19.49
N MET A 45 -6.42 -11.89 18.84
CA MET A 45 -5.14 -12.18 19.51
C MET A 45 -4.45 -10.91 20.00
N ASP A 46 -3.54 -11.06 20.95
CA ASP A 46 -2.65 -9.98 21.40
C ASP A 46 -1.83 -9.41 20.23
N ASN A 47 -1.64 -8.10 20.25
CA ASN A 47 -0.80 -7.41 19.28
C ASN A 47 0.66 -7.92 19.33
N ARG A 48 1.31 -7.87 18.18
CA ARG A 48 2.71 -8.21 17.94
C ARG A 48 3.35 -7.10 17.12
N THR A 49 4.67 -7.04 17.08
CA THR A 49 5.39 -6.06 16.26
C THR A 49 5.65 -6.62 14.86
N CYS A 50 5.61 -5.74 13.86
CA CYS A 50 6.00 -6.04 12.49
C CYS A 50 6.72 -4.83 11.87
N VAL A 51 7.45 -5.08 10.78
CA VAL A 51 8.07 -4.04 9.96
C VAL A 51 7.30 -3.91 8.66
N VAL A 52 6.89 -2.70 8.34
CA VAL A 52 6.17 -2.36 7.12
C VAL A 52 7.07 -1.53 6.21
N LYS A 53 7.22 -1.92 4.94
CA LYS A 53 7.94 -1.16 3.92
C LYS A 53 7.01 -0.78 2.79
N ILE A 54 6.91 0.51 2.48
CA ILE A 54 6.01 1.05 1.47
C ILE A 54 6.79 1.85 0.42
N THR A 55 6.48 1.61 -0.86
CA THR A 55 7.02 2.35 -2.02
C THR A 55 5.94 2.50 -3.09
N GLY A 56 5.44 3.72 -3.30
CA GLY A 56 4.21 3.94 -4.06
C GLY A 56 3.01 3.33 -3.30
N ASN A 57 2.19 2.54 -3.99
CA ASN A 57 1.19 1.68 -3.35
C ASN A 57 1.70 0.27 -3.02
N ARG A 58 2.96 -0.09 -3.33
CA ARG A 58 3.49 -1.41 -2.98
C ARG A 58 3.81 -1.46 -1.48
N ILE A 59 3.48 -2.57 -0.85
CA ILE A 59 3.76 -2.81 0.57
C ILE A 59 4.32 -4.21 0.79
N LYS A 60 5.30 -4.31 1.68
CA LYS A 60 5.74 -5.56 2.28
C LYS A 60 5.65 -5.48 3.79
N VAL A 61 5.05 -6.49 4.39
CA VAL A 61 4.94 -6.66 5.85
C VAL A 61 5.85 -7.82 6.25
N TYR A 62 6.75 -7.56 7.19
CA TYR A 62 7.69 -8.53 7.72
C TYR A 62 7.37 -8.80 9.17
N GLN A 63 7.42 -10.07 9.58
CA GLN A 63 7.37 -10.40 11.01
C GLN A 63 8.64 -9.91 11.70
N ASP A 64 8.52 -9.55 12.97
CA ASP A 64 9.68 -9.27 13.81
C ASP A 64 10.29 -10.60 14.32
N GLU A 65 11.62 -10.73 14.26
CA GLU A 65 12.38 -11.98 14.45
C GLU A 65 12.18 -12.62 15.84
N SER A 66 11.58 -11.88 16.79
CA SER A 66 11.38 -12.35 18.17
C SER A 66 10.29 -13.42 18.33
N LYS A 67 9.31 -13.51 17.42
CA LYS A 67 8.22 -14.51 17.47
C LYS A 67 7.76 -14.88 16.05
N ASN A 68 7.93 -16.14 15.67
CA ASN A 68 7.53 -16.64 14.36
C ASN A 68 5.98 -16.66 14.26
N LEU A 69 5.39 -15.74 13.51
CA LEU A 69 3.96 -15.64 13.29
C LEU A 69 3.51 -16.49 12.09
N ALA A 70 4.38 -16.66 11.11
CA ALA A 70 4.16 -17.49 9.93
C ALA A 70 5.39 -18.36 9.63
N GLY A 71 5.31 -19.30 8.70
CA GLY A 71 6.45 -20.16 8.31
C GLY A 71 7.63 -19.43 7.64
N GLY A 72 7.61 -18.11 7.54
CA GLY A 72 8.63 -17.29 6.87
C GLY A 72 8.59 -15.82 7.29
N ASN A 73 9.60 -15.05 6.87
CA ASN A 73 9.80 -13.66 7.32
C ASN A 73 8.77 -12.66 6.76
N VAL A 74 8.21 -12.93 5.58
CA VAL A 74 7.24 -12.04 4.94
C VAL A 74 5.83 -12.51 5.30
N LEU A 75 5.05 -11.62 5.91
CA LEU A 75 3.65 -11.86 6.26
C LEU A 75 2.71 -11.45 5.11
N PHE A 76 3.07 -10.41 4.36
CA PHE A 76 2.29 -9.92 3.22
C PHE A 76 3.19 -9.21 2.20
N ASP A 77 2.90 -9.35 0.90
CA ASP A 77 3.57 -8.66 -0.20
C ASP A 77 2.54 -8.35 -1.30
N GLY A 78 2.19 -7.08 -1.46
CA GLY A 78 1.10 -6.68 -2.35
C GLY A 78 0.94 -5.18 -2.44
N PHE A 79 -0.31 -4.71 -2.41
CA PHE A 79 -0.68 -3.32 -2.59
C PHE A 79 -1.46 -2.76 -1.40
N VAL A 80 -1.25 -1.49 -1.10
CA VAL A 80 -2.12 -0.65 -0.27
C VAL A 80 -3.13 0.03 -1.18
N ILE A 81 -4.40 -0.24 -0.94
CA ILE A 81 -5.48 0.32 -1.76
C ILE A 81 -6.57 0.88 -0.85
N LYS A 82 -7.19 2.00 -1.24
CA LYS A 82 -8.35 2.53 -0.53
C LYS A 82 -9.61 1.84 -1.04
N HIS A 83 -10.23 1.02 -0.20
CA HIS A 83 -11.51 0.40 -0.49
C HIS A 83 -12.62 1.45 -0.61
N LYS A 84 -13.69 1.14 -1.35
CA LYS A 84 -14.86 2.05 -1.55
C LYS A 84 -15.54 2.47 -0.24
N SER A 85 -15.36 1.72 0.84
CA SER A 85 -15.82 2.11 2.20
C SER A 85 -14.98 3.23 2.83
N GLY A 86 -13.82 3.54 2.25
CA GLY A 86 -12.85 4.52 2.78
C GLY A 86 -11.73 3.89 3.63
N VAL A 87 -11.82 2.60 3.95
CA VAL A 87 -10.80 1.84 4.70
C VAL A 87 -9.62 1.52 3.79
N TRP A 88 -8.41 1.54 4.33
CA TRP A 88 -7.21 1.09 3.63
C TRP A 88 -7.02 -0.42 3.81
N ILE A 89 -6.86 -1.12 2.70
CA ILE A 89 -6.71 -2.57 2.65
C ILE A 89 -5.35 -2.97 2.07
N LEU A 90 -4.90 -4.16 2.45
CA LEU A 90 -3.81 -4.86 1.81
C LEU A 90 -4.43 -5.83 0.80
N ALA A 91 -4.03 -5.73 -0.46
CA ALA A 91 -4.66 -6.47 -1.54
C ALA A 91 -3.64 -6.96 -2.56
N ASP A 92 -3.97 -8.06 -3.24
CA ASP A 92 -3.14 -8.64 -4.30
C ASP A 92 -3.47 -8.02 -5.67
N ASN A 93 -4.64 -7.39 -5.81
CA ASN A 93 -5.12 -6.78 -7.04
C ASN A 93 -5.71 -5.38 -6.81
N GLU A 94 -5.48 -4.45 -7.74
CA GLU A 94 -6.06 -3.10 -7.71
C GLU A 94 -7.60 -3.08 -7.75
N ASN A 95 -8.23 -4.12 -8.29
CA ASN A 95 -9.68 -4.24 -8.37
C ASN A 95 -10.35 -4.53 -7.02
N ASP A 96 -9.58 -4.95 -6.01
CA ASP A 96 -10.07 -5.32 -4.67
C ASP A 96 -10.69 -4.12 -3.94
N LYS A 97 -10.40 -2.88 -4.39
CA LYS A 97 -11.07 -1.66 -3.89
C LYS A 97 -12.59 -1.69 -3.99
N ASN A 98 -13.14 -2.53 -4.85
CA ASN A 98 -14.57 -2.61 -5.13
C ASN A 98 -15.27 -3.81 -4.46
N ALA A 99 -14.54 -4.63 -3.69
CA ALA A 99 -15.09 -5.80 -3.02
C ALA A 99 -16.34 -5.47 -2.19
N TYR A 100 -17.21 -6.46 -1.96
CA TYR A 100 -18.45 -6.21 -1.21
C TYR A 100 -18.19 -5.99 0.28
N GLU A 101 -17.22 -6.73 0.85
CA GLU A 101 -16.90 -6.74 2.28
C GLU A 101 -15.42 -6.36 2.52
N VAL A 102 -15.13 -5.88 3.74
CA VAL A 102 -13.77 -5.50 4.19
C VAL A 102 -13.66 -5.64 5.72
N GLY A 103 -12.52 -6.11 6.21
CA GLY A 103 -12.22 -6.30 7.64
C GLY A 103 -12.67 -7.65 8.20
N GLY A 104 -12.18 -8.04 9.39
CA GLY A 104 -12.37 -9.40 9.94
C GLY A 104 -11.74 -10.49 9.07
N CYS A 105 -12.27 -11.71 9.14
CA CYS A 105 -11.91 -12.80 8.22
C CYS A 105 -12.53 -12.69 6.83
N THR A 106 -12.60 -11.46 6.30
CA THR A 106 -12.88 -11.25 4.88
C THR A 106 -11.60 -11.46 4.06
N GLU A 107 -11.68 -11.26 2.75
CA GLU A 107 -10.55 -11.48 1.83
C GLU A 107 -9.36 -10.53 2.05
N PHE A 108 -9.51 -9.43 2.79
CA PHE A 108 -8.49 -8.37 2.80
C PHE A 108 -8.05 -7.97 4.22
N PRO A 109 -6.75 -8.05 4.53
CA PRO A 109 -6.18 -7.40 5.70
C PRO A 109 -6.42 -5.89 5.66
N VAL A 110 -6.56 -5.29 6.84
CA VAL A 110 -6.78 -3.85 7.00
C VAL A 110 -5.55 -3.19 7.60
N ILE A 111 -5.19 -2.02 7.07
CA ILE A 111 -4.08 -1.21 7.59
C ILE A 111 -4.59 0.15 8.08
N ASP A 112 -4.26 0.49 9.32
CA ASP A 112 -4.49 1.80 9.91
C ASP A 112 -3.15 2.55 10.00
N PHE A 113 -2.98 3.55 9.15
CA PHE A 113 -1.77 4.38 9.10
C PHE A 113 -1.62 5.29 10.32
N GLU A 114 -2.72 5.73 10.92
CA GLU A 114 -2.73 6.64 12.06
C GLU A 114 -2.32 5.90 13.33
N ASN A 115 -2.95 4.77 13.59
CA ASN A 115 -2.67 3.93 14.75
C ASN A 115 -1.48 2.97 14.53
N LYS A 116 -0.92 2.93 13.31
CA LYS A 116 0.14 2.01 12.90
C LYS A 116 -0.20 0.56 13.23
N LEU A 117 -1.39 0.13 12.83
CA LEU A 117 -1.97 -1.16 13.20
C LEU A 117 -2.39 -1.92 11.93
N ILE A 118 -2.07 -3.22 11.88
CA ILE A 118 -2.55 -4.13 10.84
C ILE A 118 -3.43 -5.19 11.48
N GLU A 119 -4.61 -5.38 10.90
CA GLU A 119 -5.49 -6.51 11.17
C GLU A 119 -5.28 -7.57 10.10
N LEU A 120 -4.81 -8.74 10.51
CA LEU A 120 -4.83 -9.94 9.68
C LEU A 120 -5.96 -10.87 10.14
N CYS A 121 -6.56 -11.53 9.17
CA CYS A 121 -7.06 -12.89 9.28
C CYS A 121 -6.22 -13.70 8.27
#